data_AF-A0A941FPE8-F1
#
_entry.id   AF-A0A941FPE8-F1
#
_cell.length_a   1.000
_cell.length_b   1.000
_cell.length_c   1.000
_cell.angle_alpha   90.00
_cell.angle_beta   90.00
_cell.angle_gamma   90.00
#
_symmetry.space_group_name_H-M   'P 1'
#
loop_
_entity.id
_entity.type
_entity.pdbx_description
1 polymer ?
#
loop_
_entity_poly.entity_id
_entity_poly.type
_entity_poly.pdbx_seq_one_letter_code
_entity_poly.pdbx_strand_id
1 'polypeptide(L)'
;METSRNGAIREHTTSFEKGSVDWNEMSKAIASGAGIDEGNMKLWWLQNGGSSTTAIGTVSEGDNPKTFRVYIEWVDGSGWKPVKVEELKTNDKR
;
A
#
# COMPACT_ATOMS: atom_id res chain seq x y z
N MET A 1 -12.12 5.96 -38.79
CA MET A 1 -12.69 5.66 -37.46
C MET A 1 -11.53 5.33 -36.55
N GLU A 2 -11.24 6.22 -35.61
CA GLU A 2 -10.13 6.11 -34.67
C GLU A 2 -10.42 4.99 -33.66
N THR A 3 -9.59 3.96 -33.66
CA THR A 3 -9.58 2.93 -32.61
C THR A 3 -8.84 3.48 -31.40
N SER A 4 -9.56 4.22 -30.55
CA SER A 4 -9.06 4.64 -29.25
C SER A 4 -9.19 3.50 -28.22
N ARG A 5 -8.02 3.19 -27.63
CA ARG A 5 -7.80 2.66 -26.27
C ARG A 5 -8.30 1.25 -25.97
N ASN A 6 -7.35 0.34 -25.83
CA ASN A 6 -7.28 -0.52 -24.66
C ASN A 6 -5.81 -0.80 -24.38
N GLY A 7 -5.23 0.00 -23.49
CA GLY A 7 -3.91 -0.28 -22.95
C GLY A 7 -3.97 -1.64 -22.29
N ALA A 8 -3.11 -2.56 -22.73
CA ALA A 8 -2.88 -3.78 -22.00
C ALA A 8 -2.41 -3.38 -20.59
N ILE A 9 -3.31 -3.51 -19.61
CA ILE A 9 -2.93 -3.63 -18.21
C ILE A 9 -1.80 -4.66 -18.18
N ARG A 10 -0.57 -4.20 -17.93
CA ARG A 10 0.52 -5.13 -17.70
C ARG A 10 0.09 -5.89 -16.45
N GLU A 11 -0.21 -7.18 -16.59
CA GLU A 11 -0.61 -7.99 -15.45
C GLU A 11 0.54 -8.05 -14.44
N HIS A 12 0.56 -7.07 -13.54
CA HIS A 12 1.43 -7.08 -12.39
C HIS A 12 0.82 -8.07 -11.40
N THR A 13 1.47 -9.23 -11.27
CA THR A 13 1.11 -10.19 -10.23
C THR A 13 1.78 -9.75 -8.94
N THR A 14 1.03 -9.04 -8.09
CA THR A 14 1.51 -8.53 -6.82
C THR A 14 1.94 -9.67 -5.89
N SER A 15 3.18 -9.64 -5.43
CA SER A 15 3.69 -10.51 -4.38
C SER A 15 3.53 -9.89 -2.99
N PHE A 16 2.79 -10.57 -2.11
CA PHE A 16 2.70 -10.23 -0.69
C PHE A 16 3.76 -10.97 0.16
N GLU A 17 4.76 -11.57 -0.47
CA GLU A 17 5.88 -12.19 0.24
C GLU A 17 6.75 -11.12 0.88
N LYS A 18 6.97 -11.22 2.20
CA LYS A 18 7.78 -10.25 2.94
C LYS A 18 9.19 -10.17 2.37
N GLY A 19 9.61 -8.96 2.01
CA GLY A 19 10.94 -8.69 1.45
C GLY A 19 11.02 -8.80 -0.08
N SER A 20 9.93 -9.19 -0.75
CA SER A 20 9.83 -9.08 -2.20
C SER A 20 9.92 -7.62 -2.66
N VAL A 21 10.17 -7.42 -3.96
CA VAL A 21 10.17 -6.06 -4.56
C VAL A 21 8.85 -5.36 -4.28
N ASP A 22 7.73 -6.04 -4.53
CA ASP A 22 6.39 -5.49 -4.32
C ASP A 22 6.14 -5.18 -2.84
N TRP A 23 6.55 -6.07 -1.92
CA TRP A 23 6.42 -5.81 -0.49
C TRP A 23 7.15 -4.53 -0.07
N ASN A 24 8.36 -4.33 -0.57
CA ASN A 24 9.17 -3.16 -0.23
C ASN A 24 8.56 -1.88 -0.84
N GLU A 25 8.06 -1.93 -2.07
CA GLU A 25 7.39 -0.80 -2.71
C GLU A 25 6.05 -0.46 -2.04
N MET A 26 5.25 -1.47 -1.70
CA MET A 26 4.02 -1.30 -0.93
C MET A 26 4.31 -0.68 0.43
N SER A 27 5.30 -1.19 1.15
CA SER A 27 5.70 -0.67 2.47
C SER A 27 6.10 0.81 2.39
N LYS A 28 6.86 1.21 1.36
CA LYS A 28 7.23 2.60 1.10
C LYS A 28 6.02 3.49 0.80
N ALA A 29 5.12 3.03 -0.06
CA ALA A 29 3.90 3.76 -0.39
C ALA A 29 3.00 3.95 0.84
N ILE A 30 2.92 2.93 1.70
CA ILE A 30 2.18 2.96 2.97
C ILE A 30 2.81 3.96 3.95
N ALA A 31 4.13 3.91 4.14
CA ALA A 31 4.87 4.85 4.99
C ALA A 31 4.64 6.30 4.53
N SER A 32 4.80 6.54 3.23
CA SER A 32 4.55 7.83 2.61
C SER A 32 3.11 8.30 2.78
N GLY A 33 2.11 7.40 2.65
CA GLY A 33 0.71 7.73 2.85
C GLY A 33 0.39 8.08 4.31
N ALA A 34 0.97 7.34 5.26
CA ALA A 34 0.82 7.62 6.69
C ALA A 34 1.61 8.85 7.16
N GLY A 35 2.53 9.36 6.36
CA GLY A 35 3.44 10.44 6.75
C GLY A 35 4.44 10.01 7.83
N ILE A 36 4.82 8.73 7.83
CA ILE A 36 5.75 8.13 8.79
C ILE A 36 7.06 7.80 8.05
N ASP A 37 8.19 8.11 8.66
CA ASP A 37 9.49 7.66 8.15
C ASP A 37 9.54 6.12 8.10
N GLU A 38 9.92 5.53 6.97
CA GLU A 38 9.94 4.07 6.78
C GLU A 38 10.71 3.34 7.88
N GLY A 39 11.83 3.91 8.35
CA GLY A 39 12.64 3.35 9.44
C GLY A 39 11.97 3.36 10.82
N ASN A 40 10.98 4.23 11.03
CA ASN A 40 10.19 4.33 12.25
C ASN A 40 8.81 3.67 12.10
N MET A 41 8.45 3.22 10.90
CA MET A 41 7.17 2.60 10.63
C MET A 41 7.12 1.17 11.16
N LYS A 42 6.13 0.90 12.00
CA LYS A 42 5.73 -0.44 12.39
C LYS A 42 4.61 -0.91 11.49
N LEU A 43 4.90 -1.91 10.65
CA LEU A 43 3.90 -2.55 9.79
C LEU A 43 3.20 -3.68 10.52
N TRP A 44 1.94 -3.48 10.90
CA TRP A 44 1.12 -4.47 11.61
C TRP A 44 0.55 -5.51 10.64
N TRP A 45 0.06 -5.04 9.50
CA TRP A 45 -0.60 -5.90 8.51
C TRP A 45 -0.47 -5.32 7.11
N LEU A 46 -0.25 -6.19 6.13
CA LEU A 46 -0.32 -5.87 4.71
C LEU A 46 -1.10 -6.96 4.00
N GLN A 47 -2.12 -6.57 3.24
CA GLN A 47 -3.01 -7.50 2.55
C GLN A 47 -3.48 -6.96 1.21
N ASN A 48 -4.04 -7.84 0.38
CA ASN A 48 -4.74 -7.47 -0.85
C ASN A 48 -5.94 -6.54 -0.57
N GLY A 49 -6.12 -5.53 -1.42
CA GLY A 49 -7.12 -4.48 -1.29
C GLY A 49 -8.46 -4.74 -2.01
N GLY A 50 -8.62 -5.91 -2.64
CA GLY A 50 -9.82 -6.29 -3.40
C GLY A 50 -9.57 -6.46 -4.91
N SER A 51 -8.36 -6.17 -5.39
CA SER A 51 -7.92 -6.43 -6.77
C SER A 51 -6.44 -6.81 -6.81
N SER A 52 -5.95 -7.31 -7.95
CA SER A 52 -4.51 -7.58 -8.15
C SER A 52 -3.64 -6.33 -8.05
N THR A 53 -4.22 -5.14 -8.25
CA THR A 53 -3.53 -3.84 -8.27
C THR A 53 -3.77 -3.00 -7.01
N THR A 54 -4.41 -3.55 -5.98
CA THR A 54 -4.70 -2.81 -4.74
C THR A 54 -4.16 -3.55 -3.52
N ALA A 55 -3.71 -2.79 -2.53
CA ALA A 55 -3.27 -3.32 -1.25
C ALA A 55 -3.64 -2.36 -0.10
N ILE A 56 -3.69 -2.92 1.10
CA ILE A 56 -4.04 -2.19 2.33
C ILE A 56 -2.99 -2.50 3.38
N GLY A 57 -2.37 -1.44 3.91
CA GLY A 57 -1.45 -1.49 5.04
C GLY A 57 -2.09 -0.96 6.32
N THR A 58 -1.80 -1.59 7.45
CA THR A 58 -2.10 -1.04 8.79
C THR A 58 -0.78 -0.80 9.51
N VAL A 59 -0.53 0.45 9.93
CA VAL A 59 0.78 0.90 10.42
C VAL A 59 0.69 1.85 11.60
N SER A 60 1.76 1.96 12.38
CA SER A 60 1.96 3.01 13.40
C SER A 60 3.40 3.51 13.35
N GLU A 61 3.66 4.66 13.97
CA GLU A 61 5.02 5.16 14.19
C GLU A 61 5.58 4.55 15.48
N GLY A 62 6.47 3.58 15.38
CA GLY A 62 6.95 2.80 16.51
C GLY A 62 5.81 2.23 17.35
N ASP A 63 5.84 2.52 18.66
CA ASP A 63 4.81 2.12 19.63
C ASP A 63 3.78 3.23 19.92
N ASN A 64 3.70 4.26 19.06
CA ASN A 64 2.69 5.31 19.16
C ASN A 64 1.27 4.70 19.07
N PRO A 65 0.31 5.13 19.91
CA PRO A 65 -1.07 4.66 19.82
C PRO A 65 -1.78 5.02 18.51
N LYS A 66 -1.32 6.05 17.79
CA LYS A 66 -1.89 6.43 16.49
C LYS A 66 -1.59 5.37 15.45
N THR A 67 -2.66 4.80 14.90
CA THR A 67 -2.60 3.76 13.88
C THR A 67 -3.27 4.28 12.62
N PHE A 68 -2.65 4.02 11.47
CA PHE A 68 -3.16 4.40 10.18
C PHE A 68 -3.48 3.17 9.34
N ARG A 69 -4.59 3.22 8.63
CA ARG A 69 -4.90 2.31 7.54
C ARG A 69 -4.69 3.05 6.23
N VAL A 70 -3.74 2.57 5.43
CA VAL A 70 -3.36 3.17 4.16
C VAL A 70 -3.75 2.23 3.04
N TYR A 71 -4.51 2.77 2.09
CA TYR A 71 -4.91 2.09 0.87
C TYR A 71 -3.95 2.52 -0.22
N ILE A 72 -3.38 1.58 -0.94
CA ILE A 72 -2.46 1.82 -2.03
C ILE A 72 -2.94 1.13 -3.32
N GLU A 73 -2.60 1.74 -4.45
CA GLU A 73 -2.91 1.22 -5.78
C GLU A 73 -1.65 1.23 -6.65
N TRP A 74 -1.47 0.19 -7.45
CA TRP A 74 -0.43 0.11 -8.46
C TRP A 74 -0.76 1.03 -9.63
N VAL A 75 0.15 1.96 -9.94
CA VAL A 75 0.05 2.84 -11.09
C VAL A 75 1.14 2.47 -12.09
N ASP A 76 0.75 2.05 -13.29
CA ASP A 76 1.67 1.61 -14.34
C ASP A 76 2.77 2.65 -14.62
N GLY A 77 4.02 2.18 -14.60
CA GLY A 77 5.21 3.02 -14.78
C GLY A 77 5.55 3.94 -13.60
N SER A 78 4.75 3.95 -12.54
CA SER A 78 5.00 4.73 -11.32
C SER A 78 5.13 3.90 -10.04
N GLY A 79 4.65 2.66 -10.03
CA GLY A 79 4.64 1.79 -8.86
C GLY A 79 3.46 2.03 -7.92
N TRP A 80 3.56 1.50 -6.70
CA TRP A 80 2.54 1.64 -5.67
C TRP A 80 2.39 3.08 -5.16
N LYS A 81 1.15 3.58 -5.04
CA LYS A 81 0.86 4.92 -4.52
C LYS A 81 -0.27 4.90 -3.50
N PRO A 82 -0.21 5.74 -2.45
CA PRO A 82 -1.33 5.92 -1.54
C PRO A 82 -2.50 6.62 -2.23
N VAL A 83 -3.69 6.05 -2.06
CA VAL A 83 -4.96 6.59 -2.59
C VAL A 83 -5.94 6.99 -1.50
N LYS A 84 -5.80 6.44 -0.29
CA LYS A 84 -6.61 6.80 0.89
C LYS A 84 -5.84 6.52 2.18
N VAL A 85 -6.05 7.36 3.18
CA VAL A 85 -5.48 7.21 4.52
C VAL A 85 -6.59 7.41 5.54
N GLU A 86 -6.67 6.50 6.52
CA GLU A 86 -7.60 6.59 7.64
C GLU A 86 -6.81 6.51 8.96
N GLU A 87 -7.01 7.47 9.86
CA GLU A 87 -6.56 7.34 11.24
C GLU A 87 -7.57 6.47 12.01
N LEU A 88 -7.10 5.36 12.56
CA LEU A 88 -7.91 4.40 13.29
C LEU A 88 -8.04 4.83 14.75
N LYS A 89 -9.26 4.82 15.28
CA LYS A 89 -9.52 5.03 16.72
C LYS A 89 -8.94 3.91 17.59
N THR A 90 -8.89 2.69 17.04
CA THR A 90 -8.35 1.49 17.70
C THR A 90 -7.65 0.63 16.64
N ASN A 91 -6.44 0.16 16.92
CA ASN A 91 -5.76 -0.82 16.08
C ASN A 91 -6.44 -2.20 16.23
N ASP A 92 -7.10 -2.66 15.17
CA ASP A 92 -7.75 -3.97 15.08
C ASP A 92 -6.81 -5.10 14.61
N LYS A 93 -5.53 -4.78 14.35
CA LYS A 93 -4.48 -5.70 13.86
C LYS A 93 -3.31 -5.86 14.83
N ARG A 94 -3.48 -5.43 16.09
CA ARG A 94 -2.50 -5.59 17.17
C ARG A 94 -2.41 -7.02 17.69
#